data_AF-A0A9N9QYW9-F1
#
_entry.id   AF-A0A9N9QYW9-F1
#
_cell.length_a   1.000
_cell.length_b   1.000
_cell.length_c   1.000
_cell.angle_alpha   90.00
_cell.angle_beta   90.00
_cell.angle_gamma   90.00
#
_symmetry.space_group_name_H-M   'P 1'
#
loop_
_entity.id
_entity.type
_entity.pdbx_description
1 polymer ?
#
loop_
_entity_poly.entity_id
_entity_poly.type
_entity_poly.pdbx_seq_one_letter_code
_entity_poly.pdbx_strand_id
1 'polypeptide(L)'
;MEVMASLMEPITLGTMGTQKPYRFNFEQYVQEARTKMPTRKAADACTMQLLISAMELQTTQTEGTCEMTPECNTQLMQGSGLAFQQTSRMRAAVLAKLFDCMEGTDLSAHIYKLCIQIYKETKSLESWDHPAGTRTLFMQQIFFCASQGYGEFIKPRWMNKIISWQEPKGCYADDRQPFLKLTGFIGAAASPPPKEREEEYRLKKAASSDGGTCNSLTSAMALGSLVMYVRALLETDQAFQYDVLL
;
A
#
# COMPACT_ATOMS: atom_id res chain seq x y z
N MET A 1 10.26 -2.70 22.34
CA MET A 1 11.14 -1.54 22.02
C MET A 1 12.00 -1.77 20.78
N GLU A 2 12.42 -3.01 20.47
CA GLU A 2 13.22 -3.33 19.26
C GLU A 2 12.52 -3.04 17.93
N VAL A 3 11.20 -3.28 17.82
CA VAL A 3 10.44 -3.03 16.57
C VAL A 3 10.57 -1.56 16.10
N MET A 4 10.51 -0.60 17.03
CA MET A 4 10.66 0.82 16.71
C MET A 4 12.11 1.21 16.41
N ALA A 5 13.09 0.50 16.97
CA ALA A 5 14.51 0.75 16.68
C ALA A 5 14.85 0.39 15.22
N SER A 6 14.28 -0.70 14.67
CA SER A 6 14.48 -1.07 13.26
C SER A 6 13.91 -0.03 12.28
N LEU A 7 12.86 0.71 12.67
CA LEU A 7 12.26 1.75 11.83
C LEU A 7 13.12 3.02 11.74
N MET A 8 14.09 3.20 12.66
CA MET A 8 14.98 4.35 12.74
C MET A 8 16.38 4.09 12.16
N GLU A 9 16.64 2.88 11.64
CA GLU A 9 17.89 2.60 10.91
C GLU A 9 17.96 3.42 9.61
N PRO A 10 19.16 3.89 9.21
CA PRO A 10 19.34 4.58 7.94
C PRO A 10 18.81 3.75 6.77
N ILE A 11 18.09 4.39 5.85
CA ILE A 11 17.59 3.65 4.68
C ILE A 11 18.77 3.18 3.82
N THR A 12 18.78 1.89 3.49
CA THR A 12 19.68 1.34 2.47
C THR A 12 18.90 1.22 1.18
N LEU A 13 19.35 1.92 0.13
CA LEU A 13 18.71 1.87 -1.19
C LEU A 13 19.39 0.82 -2.08
N GLY A 14 18.63 -0.22 -2.40
CA GLY A 14 18.95 -1.22 -3.40
C GLY A 14 18.28 -0.94 -4.75
N THR A 15 18.61 -1.79 -5.73
CA THR A 15 18.00 -1.79 -7.07
C THR A 15 17.25 -3.09 -7.35
N MET A 16 16.09 -2.98 -8.01
CA MET A 16 15.32 -4.10 -8.58
C MET A 16 15.42 -4.17 -10.11
N GLY A 17 16.18 -3.25 -10.72
CA GLY A 17 16.28 -3.11 -12.17
C GLY A 17 15.07 -2.43 -12.82
N THR A 18 15.17 -2.21 -14.14
CA THR A 18 14.15 -1.45 -14.87
C THR A 18 13.00 -2.34 -15.35
N GLN A 19 11.76 -1.92 -15.11
CA GLN A 19 10.57 -2.53 -15.71
C GLN A 19 9.98 -1.65 -16.82
N LYS A 20 9.40 -2.26 -17.85
CA LYS A 20 8.58 -1.54 -18.84
C LYS A 20 7.11 -1.54 -18.39
N PRO A 21 6.35 -0.46 -18.67
CA PRO A 21 4.90 -0.45 -18.43
C PRO A 21 4.18 -1.66 -19.04
N TYR A 22 2.97 -1.94 -18.58
CA TYR A 22 2.09 -2.90 -19.23
C TYR A 22 1.87 -2.51 -20.70
N ARG A 23 1.69 -3.52 -21.55
CA ARG A 23 1.39 -3.33 -22.97
C ARG A 23 -0.09 -3.01 -23.22
N PHE A 24 -0.94 -3.32 -22.26
CA PHE A 24 -2.37 -3.06 -22.32
C PHE A 24 -2.70 -1.63 -21.84
N ASN A 25 -3.91 -1.15 -22.17
CA ASN A 25 -4.40 0.17 -21.75
C ASN A 25 -5.09 0.14 -20.38
N PHE A 26 -5.51 1.32 -19.90
CA PHE A 26 -6.14 1.44 -18.59
C PHE A 26 -7.50 0.72 -18.49
N GLU A 27 -8.27 0.64 -19.57
CA GLU A 27 -9.54 -0.08 -19.59
C GLU A 27 -9.33 -1.58 -19.40
N GLN A 28 -8.36 -2.15 -20.11
CA GLN A 28 -7.96 -3.56 -19.97
C GLN A 28 -7.44 -3.85 -18.57
N TYR A 29 -6.61 -2.96 -18.03
CA TYR A 29 -6.13 -3.01 -16.65
C TYR A 29 -7.28 -3.11 -15.63
N VAL A 30 -8.30 -2.25 -15.76
CA VAL A 30 -9.48 -2.26 -14.90
C VAL A 30 -10.25 -3.57 -15.02
N GLN A 31 -10.44 -4.10 -16.23
CA GLN A 31 -11.13 -5.38 -16.42
C GLN A 31 -10.36 -6.55 -15.80
N GLU A 32 -9.04 -6.57 -15.96
CA GLU A 32 -8.21 -7.58 -15.33
C GLU A 32 -8.33 -7.52 -13.80
N ALA A 33 -8.24 -6.32 -13.20
CA ALA A 33 -8.27 -6.12 -11.75
C ALA A 33 -9.59 -6.58 -11.08
N ARG A 34 -10.72 -6.52 -11.80
CA ARG A 34 -12.06 -6.92 -11.28
C ARG A 34 -12.14 -8.35 -10.78
N THR A 35 -11.42 -9.25 -11.43
CA THR A 35 -11.52 -10.70 -11.19
C THR A 35 -10.43 -11.23 -10.25
N LYS A 36 -9.58 -10.33 -9.73
CA LYS A 36 -8.40 -10.69 -8.95
C LYS A 36 -8.72 -10.89 -7.47
N MET A 37 -7.92 -11.74 -6.83
CA MET A 37 -7.98 -12.02 -5.39
C MET A 37 -6.72 -11.52 -4.68
N PRO A 38 -6.76 -11.18 -3.38
CA PRO A 38 -7.90 -11.27 -2.46
C PRO A 38 -8.96 -10.17 -2.65
N THR A 39 -10.19 -10.44 -2.25
CA THR A 39 -11.18 -9.36 -2.10
C THR A 39 -10.75 -8.42 -0.97
N ARG A 40 -11.26 -7.18 -0.94
CA ARG A 40 -10.97 -6.24 0.15
C ARG A 40 -11.32 -6.81 1.53
N LYS A 41 -12.50 -7.39 1.67
CA LYS A 41 -12.94 -8.02 2.92
C LYS A 41 -12.01 -9.14 3.35
N ALA A 42 -11.57 -9.97 2.41
CA ALA A 42 -10.64 -11.07 2.71
C ALA A 42 -9.24 -10.55 3.12
N ALA A 43 -8.73 -9.54 2.42
CA ALA A 43 -7.46 -8.91 2.74
C ALA A 43 -7.47 -8.19 4.10
N ASP A 44 -8.55 -7.48 4.42
CA ASP A 44 -8.73 -6.80 5.70
C ASP A 44 -8.84 -7.83 6.83
N ALA A 45 -9.58 -8.92 6.65
CA ALA A 45 -9.67 -10.02 7.61
C ALA A 45 -8.29 -10.69 7.86
N CYS A 46 -7.52 -10.95 6.80
CA CYS A 46 -6.18 -11.51 6.90
C CYS A 46 -5.22 -10.57 7.64
N THR A 47 -5.29 -9.26 7.37
CA THR A 47 -4.49 -8.25 8.07
C THR A 47 -4.86 -8.19 9.56
N MET A 48 -6.16 -8.21 9.89
CA MET A 48 -6.63 -8.21 11.27
C MET A 48 -6.19 -9.47 12.01
N GLN A 49 -6.31 -10.64 11.38
CA GLN A 49 -5.85 -11.90 11.98
C GLN A 49 -4.36 -11.82 12.34
N LEU A 50 -3.52 -11.35 11.40
CA LEU A 50 -2.09 -11.23 11.62
C LEU A 50 -1.77 -10.29 12.80
N LEU A 51 -2.42 -9.13 12.84
CA LEU A 51 -2.20 -8.16 13.92
C LEU A 51 -2.67 -8.69 15.29
N ILE A 52 -3.83 -9.34 15.35
CA ILE A 52 -4.35 -9.93 16.59
C ILE A 52 -3.38 -10.99 17.09
N SER A 53 -2.96 -11.92 16.21
CA SER A 53 -2.06 -13.00 16.62
C SER A 53 -0.69 -12.46 17.06
N ALA A 54 -0.13 -11.47 16.35
CA ALA A 54 1.11 -10.81 16.76
C ALA A 54 0.99 -10.13 18.14
N MET A 55 -0.14 -9.47 18.40
CA MET A 55 -0.40 -8.83 19.70
C MET A 55 -0.59 -9.85 20.82
N GLU A 56 -1.26 -10.96 20.56
CA GLU A 56 -1.47 -12.04 21.54
C GLU A 56 -0.13 -12.65 21.97
N LEU A 57 0.78 -12.91 21.04
CA LEU A 57 2.13 -13.39 21.35
C LEU A 57 2.90 -12.41 22.24
N GLN A 58 2.84 -11.11 21.91
CA GLN A 58 3.53 -10.10 22.70
C GLN A 58 2.96 -9.91 24.10
N THR A 59 1.64 -10.05 24.27
CA THR A 59 0.96 -9.76 25.54
C THR A 59 0.93 -10.95 26.49
N THR A 60 0.81 -12.16 25.97
CA THR A 60 0.69 -13.38 26.79
C THR A 60 2.04 -14.01 27.14
N GLN A 61 3.14 -13.53 26.54
CA GLN A 61 4.50 -14.12 26.67
C GLN A 61 4.52 -15.63 26.38
N THR A 62 3.53 -16.14 25.64
CA THR A 62 3.51 -17.55 25.27
C THR A 62 4.55 -17.80 24.20
N GLU A 63 5.38 -18.82 24.40
CA GLU A 63 6.21 -19.37 23.32
C GLU A 63 5.26 -19.91 22.23
N GLY A 64 5.26 -19.27 21.06
CA GLY A 64 4.37 -19.63 19.97
C GLY A 64 4.68 -18.85 18.69
N THR A 65 4.27 -19.41 17.56
CA THR A 65 4.30 -18.77 16.24
C THR A 65 2.96 -18.11 15.95
N CYS A 66 2.91 -17.06 15.13
CA CYS A 66 1.63 -16.43 14.79
C CYS A 66 0.67 -17.44 14.14
N GLU A 67 -0.58 -17.41 14.57
CA GLU A 67 -1.66 -18.23 14.04
C GLU A 67 -2.29 -17.56 12.82
N MET A 68 -1.95 -18.09 11.64
CA MET A 68 -2.52 -17.66 10.37
C MET A 68 -3.37 -18.77 9.75
N THR A 69 -4.56 -18.40 9.26
CA THR A 69 -5.42 -19.34 8.54
C THR A 69 -4.79 -19.75 7.19
N PRO A 70 -5.04 -20.98 6.71
CA PRO A 70 -4.61 -21.40 5.37
C PRO A 70 -5.07 -20.43 4.27
N GLU A 71 -6.26 -19.84 4.41
CA GLU A 71 -6.82 -18.87 3.49
C GLU A 71 -5.99 -17.57 3.49
N CYS A 72 -5.63 -17.05 4.66
CA CYS A 72 -4.80 -15.84 4.77
C CYS A 72 -3.39 -16.08 4.18
N ASN A 73 -2.78 -17.23 4.50
CA ASN A 73 -1.49 -17.64 3.92
C ASN A 73 -1.56 -17.74 2.39
N THR A 74 -2.61 -18.38 1.87
CA THR A 74 -2.82 -18.53 0.41
C THR A 74 -3.00 -17.16 -0.25
N GLN A 75 -3.78 -16.26 0.34
CA GLN A 75 -4.00 -14.93 -0.19
C GLN A 75 -2.70 -14.11 -0.22
N LEU A 76 -1.92 -14.14 0.86
CA LEU A 76 -0.64 -13.43 0.98
C LEU A 76 0.37 -13.95 -0.06
N MET A 77 0.56 -15.26 -0.12
CA MET A 77 1.60 -15.87 -0.95
C MET A 77 1.18 -16.01 -2.43
N GLN A 78 -0.06 -16.37 -2.71
CA GLN A 78 -0.53 -16.78 -4.04
C GLN A 78 -1.62 -15.89 -4.63
N GLY A 79 -2.00 -14.79 -3.95
CA GLY A 79 -2.93 -13.83 -4.50
C GLY A 79 -2.44 -13.17 -5.80
N SER A 80 -3.27 -12.31 -6.36
CA SER A 80 -3.00 -11.65 -7.64
C SER A 80 -1.96 -10.55 -7.51
N GLY A 81 -1.22 -10.30 -8.59
CA GLY A 81 -0.17 -9.28 -8.70
C GLY A 81 -0.64 -8.03 -9.46
N LEU A 82 -1.83 -7.51 -9.11
CA LEU A 82 -2.40 -6.33 -9.74
C LEU A 82 -3.20 -5.51 -8.73
N ALA A 83 -3.15 -4.19 -8.86
CA ALA A 83 -3.97 -3.20 -8.20
C ALA A 83 -4.00 -3.34 -6.67
N PHE A 84 -5.20 -3.22 -6.09
CA PHE A 84 -5.41 -3.36 -4.66
C PHE A 84 -4.90 -4.70 -4.13
N GLN A 85 -5.15 -5.81 -4.84
CA GLN A 85 -4.78 -7.17 -4.42
C GLN A 85 -3.28 -7.28 -4.17
N GLN A 86 -2.49 -6.69 -5.05
CA GLN A 86 -1.05 -6.66 -4.92
C GLN A 86 -0.58 -5.81 -3.73
N THR A 87 -1.14 -4.60 -3.59
CA THR A 87 -0.76 -3.73 -2.45
C THR A 87 -1.21 -4.28 -1.10
N SER A 88 -2.33 -5.02 -1.04
CA SER A 88 -2.78 -5.66 0.19
C SER A 88 -1.91 -6.85 0.58
N ARG A 89 -1.46 -7.65 -0.40
CA ARG A 89 -0.45 -8.70 -0.19
C ARG A 89 0.88 -8.13 0.29
N MET A 90 1.33 -7.03 -0.32
CA MET A 90 2.54 -6.33 0.10
C MET A 90 2.43 -5.86 1.54
N ARG A 91 1.32 -5.21 1.92
CA ARG A 91 1.07 -4.79 3.29
C ARG A 91 1.11 -5.97 4.27
N ALA A 92 0.39 -7.05 3.96
CA ALA A 92 0.35 -8.24 4.81
C ALA A 92 1.75 -8.89 4.95
N ALA A 93 2.52 -8.98 3.88
CA ALA A 93 3.88 -9.52 3.90
C ALA A 93 4.84 -8.66 4.74
N VAL A 94 4.75 -7.33 4.64
CA VAL A 94 5.55 -6.41 5.47
C VAL A 94 5.20 -6.57 6.96
N LEU A 95 3.91 -6.65 7.30
CA LEU A 95 3.48 -6.89 8.67
C LEU A 95 3.92 -8.27 9.17
N ALA A 96 3.79 -9.30 8.33
CA ALA A 96 4.25 -10.65 8.66
C ALA A 96 5.74 -10.67 8.97
N LYS A 97 6.55 -9.94 8.18
CA LYS A 97 7.99 -9.81 8.41
C LYS A 97 8.30 -9.03 9.70
N LEU A 98 7.58 -7.94 9.95
CA LEU A 98 7.79 -7.08 11.11
C LEU A 98 7.50 -7.81 12.44
N PHE A 99 6.50 -8.68 12.44
CA PHE A 99 6.07 -9.45 13.61
C PHE A 99 6.57 -10.90 13.61
N ASP A 100 7.42 -11.26 12.65
CA ASP A 100 7.96 -12.62 12.47
C ASP A 100 6.88 -13.72 12.42
N CYS A 101 5.76 -13.43 11.76
CA CYS A 101 4.56 -14.27 11.74
C CYS A 101 4.54 -15.39 10.71
N MET A 102 5.63 -15.62 9.96
CA MET A 102 5.70 -16.66 8.92
C MET A 102 7.09 -17.30 8.89
N GLU A 103 7.46 -17.96 9.98
CA GLU A 103 8.74 -18.67 10.09
C GLU A 103 8.92 -19.68 8.93
N GLY A 104 10.16 -19.80 8.44
CA GLY A 104 10.49 -20.66 7.30
C GLY A 104 10.06 -20.14 5.93
N THR A 105 9.32 -19.02 5.87
CA THR A 105 9.00 -18.34 4.61
C THR A 105 9.98 -17.22 4.32
N ASP A 106 10.60 -17.22 3.14
CA ASP A 106 11.42 -16.08 2.69
C ASP A 106 10.53 -14.90 2.25
N LEU A 107 10.03 -14.17 3.24
CA LEU A 107 9.21 -12.98 3.05
C LEU A 107 9.97 -11.87 2.33
N SER A 108 11.30 -11.78 2.49
CA SER A 108 12.11 -10.77 1.81
C SER A 108 12.15 -11.01 0.30
N ALA A 109 12.36 -12.26 -0.14
CA ALA A 109 12.28 -12.61 -1.55
C ALA A 109 10.85 -12.46 -2.11
N HIS A 110 9.82 -12.74 -1.30
CA HIS A 110 8.42 -12.51 -1.71
C HIS A 110 8.12 -11.02 -1.92
N ILE A 111 8.50 -10.19 -0.95
CA ILE A 111 8.40 -8.72 -1.02
C ILE A 111 9.14 -8.18 -2.24
N TYR A 112 10.36 -8.66 -2.52
CA TYR A 112 11.12 -8.29 -3.71
C TYR A 112 10.36 -8.58 -5.01
N LYS A 113 9.80 -9.80 -5.15
CA LYS A 113 8.99 -10.18 -6.32
C LYS A 113 7.74 -9.30 -6.45
N LEU A 114 7.06 -9.02 -5.34
CA LEU A 114 5.91 -8.11 -5.33
C LEU A 114 6.32 -6.70 -5.79
N CYS A 115 7.43 -6.17 -5.28
CA CYS A 115 7.89 -4.83 -5.61
C CYS A 115 8.34 -4.68 -7.07
N ILE A 116 8.90 -5.72 -7.69
CA ILE A 116 9.13 -5.74 -9.15
C ILE A 116 7.81 -5.56 -9.92
N GLN A 117 6.77 -6.30 -9.53
CA GLN A 117 5.45 -6.20 -10.17
C GLN A 117 4.82 -4.84 -9.88
N ILE A 118 4.96 -4.33 -8.65
CA ILE A 118 4.42 -3.03 -8.24
C ILE A 118 5.06 -1.96 -9.10
N TYR A 119 6.38 -2.02 -9.29
CA TYR A 119 7.10 -1.01 -10.06
C TYR A 119 6.64 -0.94 -11.51
N LYS A 120 6.37 -2.10 -12.12
CA LYS A 120 5.76 -2.19 -13.45
C LYS A 120 4.39 -1.52 -13.49
N GLU A 121 3.56 -1.77 -12.50
CA GLU A 121 2.23 -1.18 -12.39
C GLU A 121 2.28 0.34 -12.16
N THR A 122 3.12 0.81 -11.23
CA THR A 122 3.32 2.23 -10.94
C THR A 122 3.78 3.00 -12.18
N LYS A 123 4.70 2.44 -12.98
CA LYS A 123 5.09 3.03 -14.27
C LYS A 123 3.95 3.05 -15.29
N SER A 124 3.04 2.10 -15.22
CA SER A 124 1.87 2.05 -16.11
C SER A 124 0.86 3.13 -15.74
N LEU A 125 0.57 3.29 -14.43
CA LEU A 125 -0.26 4.38 -13.92
C LEU A 125 0.30 5.75 -14.30
N GLU A 126 1.63 5.92 -14.22
CA GLU A 126 2.29 7.13 -14.72
C GLU A 126 2.04 7.33 -16.22
N SER A 127 2.24 6.29 -17.05
CA SER A 127 2.08 6.39 -18.50
C SER A 127 0.63 6.68 -18.95
N TRP A 128 -0.34 6.38 -18.10
CA TRP A 128 -1.76 6.72 -18.30
C TRP A 128 -2.16 8.04 -17.62
N ASP A 129 -1.18 8.85 -17.21
CA ASP A 129 -1.34 10.12 -16.49
C ASP A 129 -2.23 10.03 -15.23
N HIS A 130 -2.02 8.97 -14.44
CA HIS A 130 -2.64 8.80 -13.12
C HIS A 130 -4.17 8.95 -13.14
N PRO A 131 -4.89 8.03 -13.83
CA PRO A 131 -6.34 8.10 -13.99
C PRO A 131 -7.08 8.29 -12.67
N ALA A 132 -8.24 8.94 -12.71
CA ALA A 132 -9.02 9.26 -11.51
C ALA A 132 -9.24 8.03 -10.61
N GLY A 133 -8.94 8.18 -9.33
CA GLY A 133 -9.05 7.13 -8.32
C GLY A 133 -7.86 6.19 -8.20
N THR A 134 -6.82 6.38 -9.00
CA THR A 134 -5.56 5.61 -8.89
C THR A 134 -4.50 6.31 -8.05
N ARG A 135 -4.69 7.57 -7.65
CA ARG A 135 -3.68 8.35 -6.91
C ARG A 135 -3.29 7.69 -5.59
N THR A 136 -4.28 7.26 -4.80
CA THR A 136 -4.00 6.56 -3.54
C THR A 136 -3.31 5.21 -3.77
N LEU A 137 -3.61 4.51 -4.87
CA LEU A 137 -2.92 3.27 -5.22
C LEU A 137 -1.45 3.56 -5.57
N PHE A 138 -1.20 4.56 -6.41
CA PHE A 138 0.14 5.00 -6.79
C PHE A 138 1.00 5.36 -5.57
N MET A 139 0.44 6.13 -4.62
CA MET A 139 1.14 6.47 -3.38
C MET A 139 1.35 5.26 -2.46
N GLN A 140 0.38 4.35 -2.34
CA GLN A 140 0.57 3.09 -1.59
C GLN A 140 1.73 2.27 -2.14
N GLN A 141 1.79 2.11 -3.46
CA GLN A 141 2.83 1.36 -4.14
C GLN A 141 4.22 1.96 -3.90
N ILE A 142 4.36 3.28 -4.01
CA ILE A 142 5.60 4.00 -3.70
C ILE A 142 5.98 3.78 -2.24
N PHE A 143 5.09 4.11 -1.31
CA PHE A 143 5.37 4.01 0.12
C PHE A 143 5.80 2.59 0.52
N PHE A 144 5.02 1.57 0.16
CA PHE A 144 5.30 0.20 0.56
C PHE A 144 6.62 -0.32 0.01
N CYS A 145 6.98 -0.04 -1.24
CA CYS A 145 8.24 -0.55 -1.78
C CYS A 145 9.46 0.32 -1.45
N ALA A 146 9.31 1.65 -1.40
CA ALA A 146 10.39 2.53 -0.97
C ALA A 146 10.80 2.26 0.48
N SER A 147 9.83 1.99 1.38
CA SER A 147 10.10 1.61 2.77
C SER A 147 10.83 0.27 2.93
N GLN A 148 10.89 -0.57 1.89
CA GLN A 148 11.70 -1.79 1.89
C GLN A 148 13.09 -1.58 1.28
N GLY A 149 13.47 -0.33 0.98
CA GLY A 149 14.77 0.01 0.45
C GLY A 149 14.87 -0.04 -1.08
N TYR A 150 13.75 -0.08 -1.82
CA TYR A 150 13.83 -0.09 -3.28
C TYR A 150 13.82 1.33 -3.87
N GLY A 151 15.01 1.81 -4.24
CA GLY A 151 15.24 3.19 -4.65
C GLY A 151 14.55 3.60 -5.96
N GLU A 152 14.15 2.65 -6.82
CA GLU A 152 13.45 2.97 -8.07
C GLU A 152 12.12 3.70 -7.87
N PHE A 153 11.52 3.60 -6.68
CA PHE A 153 10.30 4.31 -6.32
C PHE A 153 10.54 5.76 -5.90
N ILE A 154 11.78 6.13 -5.60
CA ILE A 154 12.19 7.42 -5.06
C ILE A 154 12.58 8.35 -6.21
N LYS A 155 11.59 8.80 -6.99
CA LYS A 155 11.81 9.66 -8.17
C LYS A 155 11.34 11.10 -7.93
N PRO A 156 12.17 12.13 -8.17
CA PRO A 156 11.75 13.53 -8.04
C PRO A 156 10.45 13.86 -8.80
N ARG A 157 10.33 13.40 -10.06
CA ARG A 157 9.12 13.56 -10.88
C ARG A 157 7.86 12.96 -10.25
N TRP A 158 7.96 11.83 -9.55
CA TRP A 158 6.82 11.20 -8.88
C TRP A 158 6.45 11.97 -7.62
N MET A 159 7.43 12.48 -6.89
CA MET A 159 7.17 13.28 -5.69
C MET A 159 6.55 14.63 -6.02
N ASN A 160 7.05 15.30 -7.06
CA ASN A 160 6.46 16.53 -7.57
C ASN A 160 5.01 16.30 -8.01
N LYS A 161 4.72 15.17 -8.66
CA LYS A 161 3.34 14.80 -9.03
C LYS A 161 2.48 14.56 -7.78
N ILE A 162 2.98 13.87 -6.76
CA ILE A 162 2.26 13.70 -5.49
C ILE A 162 1.97 15.05 -4.85
N ILE A 163 2.97 15.92 -4.69
CA ILE A 163 2.80 17.27 -4.12
C ILE A 163 1.75 18.07 -4.88
N SER A 164 1.68 17.94 -6.21
CA SER A 164 0.66 18.61 -7.03
C SER A 164 -0.78 18.18 -6.75
N TRP A 165 -0.99 17.05 -6.08
CA TRP A 165 -2.32 16.57 -5.69
C TRP A 165 -2.76 17.05 -4.30
N GLN A 166 -1.88 17.76 -3.59
CA GLN A 166 -2.18 18.32 -2.29
C GLN A 166 -3.22 19.43 -2.40
N GLU A 167 -4.25 19.39 -1.56
CA GLU A 167 -5.23 20.46 -1.40
C GLU A 167 -4.59 21.65 -0.65
N PRO A 168 -5.14 22.89 -0.76
CA PRO A 168 -4.58 24.07 -0.10
C PRO A 168 -4.38 23.94 1.42
N LYS A 169 -5.14 23.06 2.09
CA LYS A 169 -5.01 22.77 3.53
C LYS A 169 -3.86 21.81 3.87
N GLY A 170 -3.11 21.34 2.87
CA GLY A 170 -2.02 20.38 3.02
C GLY A 170 -2.45 18.90 2.93
N CYS A 171 -3.74 18.63 2.76
CA CYS A 171 -4.33 17.29 2.81
C CYS A 171 -4.65 16.77 1.42
N TYR A 172 -5.01 15.49 1.31
CA TYR A 172 -5.26 14.84 0.03
C TYR A 172 -6.69 14.31 -0.02
N ALA A 173 -7.41 14.67 -1.08
CA ALA A 173 -8.76 14.20 -1.32
C ALA A 173 -8.80 12.67 -1.53
N ASP A 174 -9.79 12.00 -0.94
CA ASP A 174 -10.02 10.58 -1.21
C ASP A 174 -10.70 10.41 -2.57
N ASP A 175 -9.89 10.21 -3.62
CA ASP A 175 -10.37 10.03 -4.97
C ASP A 175 -10.65 8.57 -5.33
N ARG A 176 -10.52 7.59 -4.41
CA ARG A 176 -10.55 6.14 -4.75
C ARG A 176 -11.88 5.63 -5.31
N GLN A 177 -12.98 6.35 -5.09
CA GLN A 177 -14.33 5.90 -5.42
C GLN A 177 -14.53 5.50 -6.90
N PRO A 178 -14.10 6.30 -7.91
CA PRO A 178 -14.19 5.91 -9.30
C PRO A 178 -13.43 4.63 -9.59
N PHE A 179 -12.21 4.47 -9.06
CA PHE A 179 -11.42 3.26 -9.28
C PHE A 179 -12.03 2.03 -8.61
N LEU A 180 -12.53 2.14 -7.37
CA LEU A 180 -13.20 1.03 -6.66
C LEU A 180 -14.50 0.59 -7.36
N LYS A 181 -15.28 1.54 -7.88
CA LYS A 181 -16.46 1.25 -8.70
C LYS A 181 -16.05 0.57 -10.01
N LEU A 182 -15.05 1.11 -10.68
CA LEU A 182 -14.54 0.58 -11.94
C LEU A 182 -13.96 -0.81 -11.77
N THR A 183 -13.36 -1.15 -10.64
CA THR A 183 -12.78 -2.47 -10.39
C THR A 183 -13.77 -3.44 -9.73
N GLY A 184 -15.06 -3.10 -9.62
CA GLY A 184 -16.09 -4.01 -9.10
C GLY A 184 -15.96 -4.31 -7.60
N PHE A 185 -15.12 -3.54 -6.88
CA PHE A 185 -14.90 -3.71 -5.44
C PHE A 185 -16.04 -3.18 -4.58
N ILE A 186 -16.88 -2.31 -5.14
CA ILE A 186 -18.22 -2.04 -4.61
C ILE A 186 -19.13 -2.97 -5.39
N GLY A 187 -19.44 -4.13 -4.83
CA GLY A 187 -20.31 -5.10 -5.49
C GLY A 187 -21.63 -4.47 -5.92
N ALA A 188 -22.23 -4.97 -7.00
CA ALA A 188 -23.65 -4.73 -7.30
C ALA A 188 -24.60 -5.38 -6.26
N ALA A 189 -24.05 -6.00 -5.22
CA ALA A 189 -24.79 -6.66 -4.16
C ALA A 189 -25.36 -5.63 -3.18
N ALA A 190 -26.69 -5.68 -3.03
CA ALA A 190 -27.56 -5.06 -2.04
C ALA A 190 -26.92 -3.98 -1.17
N SER A 191 -27.40 -2.75 -1.33
CA SER A 191 -27.11 -1.67 -0.40
C SER A 191 -27.21 -2.17 1.05
N PRO A 192 -26.19 -1.94 1.90
CA PRO A 192 -26.16 -2.52 3.23
C PRO A 192 -27.44 -2.17 4.00
N PRO A 193 -27.90 -3.08 4.89
CA PRO A 193 -29.09 -2.85 5.68
C PRO A 193 -29.00 -1.50 6.41
N PRO A 194 -30.14 -0.82 6.65
CA PRO A 194 -30.15 0.57 7.10
C PRO A 194 -29.29 0.85 8.35
N LYS A 195 -29.22 -0.11 9.28
CA LYS A 195 -28.42 -0.01 10.51
C LYS A 195 -26.91 0.02 10.23
N GLU A 196 -26.41 -0.88 9.39
CA GLU A 196 -24.99 -0.91 9.01
C GLU A 196 -24.59 0.36 8.24
N ARG A 197 -25.51 0.88 7.41
CA ARG A 197 -25.30 2.14 6.69
C ARG A 197 -25.25 3.35 7.65
N GLU A 198 -26.10 3.36 8.67
CA GLU A 198 -26.12 4.42 9.67
C GLU A 198 -24.85 4.38 10.54
N GLU A 199 -24.39 3.19 10.90
CA GLU A 199 -23.14 2.99 11.63
C GLU A 199 -21.91 3.39 10.79
N GLU A 200 -21.85 2.95 9.52
CA GLU A 200 -20.81 3.38 8.57
C GLU A 200 -20.82 4.89 8.36
N TYR A 201 -22.01 5.50 8.28
CA TYR A 201 -22.15 6.96 8.18
C TYR A 201 -21.66 7.67 9.44
N ARG A 202 -22.01 7.16 10.64
CA ARG A 202 -21.54 7.73 11.91
C ARG A 202 -20.02 7.64 12.02
N LEU A 203 -19.42 6.50 11.67
CA LEU A 203 -17.97 6.31 11.67
C LEU A 203 -17.27 7.24 10.67
N LYS A 204 -17.79 7.35 9.43
CA LYS A 204 -17.26 8.29 8.43
C LYS A 204 -17.41 9.74 8.85
N LYS A 205 -18.54 10.09 9.48
CA LYS A 205 -18.81 11.44 9.98
C LYS A 205 -17.86 11.80 11.13
N ALA A 206 -17.63 10.88 12.07
CA ALA A 206 -16.67 11.04 13.16
C ALA A 206 -15.23 11.20 12.63
N ALA A 207 -14.81 10.35 11.69
CA ALA A 207 -13.50 10.46 11.05
C ALA A 207 -13.33 11.79 10.28
N SER A 208 -14.42 12.32 9.72
CA SER A 208 -14.42 13.60 9.00
C SER A 208 -14.47 14.82 9.94
N SER A 209 -15.07 14.69 11.13
CA SER A 209 -15.23 15.83 12.07
C SER A 209 -13.94 16.21 12.80
N ASP A 210 -13.03 15.26 13.02
CA ASP A 210 -11.78 15.48 13.79
C ASP A 210 -10.55 15.77 12.91
N GLY A 211 -10.72 15.93 11.59
CA GLY A 211 -9.60 16.27 10.69
C GLY A 211 -9.89 16.24 9.19
N GLY A 212 -11.14 16.07 8.76
CA GLY A 212 -11.54 16.15 7.36
C GLY A 212 -10.77 15.18 6.45
N THR A 213 -10.38 15.66 5.26
CA THR A 213 -9.60 14.88 4.28
C THR A 213 -8.19 14.51 4.76
N CYS A 214 -7.71 15.12 5.84
CA CYS A 214 -6.39 14.88 6.43
C CYS A 214 -6.31 13.54 7.15
N ASN A 215 -7.42 13.06 7.73
CA ASN A 215 -7.52 11.73 8.36
C ASN A 215 -7.87 10.62 7.35
N SER A 216 -7.61 10.84 6.05
CA SER A 216 -7.89 9.85 5.01
C SER A 216 -6.69 8.93 4.76
N LEU A 217 -6.97 7.73 4.22
CA LEU A 217 -5.91 6.86 3.71
C LEU A 217 -5.05 7.59 2.67
N THR A 218 -5.65 8.42 1.82
CA THR A 218 -4.91 9.14 0.79
C THR A 218 -3.87 10.07 1.39
N SER A 219 -4.24 10.84 2.41
CA SER A 219 -3.31 11.72 3.12
C SER A 219 -2.21 10.92 3.82
N ALA A 220 -2.55 9.80 4.46
CA ALA A 220 -1.55 8.94 5.09
C ALA A 220 -0.54 8.35 4.09
N MET A 221 -1.01 7.95 2.91
CA MET A 221 -0.15 7.36 1.87
C MET A 221 0.71 8.43 1.18
N ALA A 222 0.19 9.64 1.01
CA ALA A 222 0.97 10.78 0.56
C ALA A 222 2.09 11.10 1.56
N LEU A 223 1.75 11.21 2.86
CA LEU A 223 2.73 11.44 3.92
C LEU A 223 3.80 10.35 3.92
N GLY A 224 3.41 9.08 3.92
CA GLY A 224 4.36 7.95 3.89
C GLY A 224 5.31 8.02 2.69
N SER A 225 4.78 8.30 1.49
CA SER A 225 5.60 8.41 0.27
C SER A 225 6.59 9.57 0.34
N LEU A 226 6.13 10.74 0.79
CA LEU A 226 6.96 11.95 0.91
C LEU A 226 8.01 11.82 2.03
N VAL A 227 7.66 11.18 3.15
CA VAL A 227 8.62 10.87 4.21
C VAL A 227 9.73 9.98 3.68
N MET A 228 9.41 8.94 2.92
CA MET A 228 10.46 8.09 2.32
C MET A 228 11.37 8.87 1.37
N TYR A 229 10.83 9.83 0.62
CA TYR A 229 11.64 10.70 -0.24
C TYR A 229 12.57 11.62 0.58
N VAL A 230 12.04 12.26 1.63
CA VAL A 230 12.85 13.12 2.51
C VAL A 230 13.94 12.31 3.20
N ARG A 231 13.61 11.12 3.72
CA ARG A 231 14.60 10.20 4.30
C ARG A 231 15.70 9.87 3.29
N ALA A 232 15.36 9.58 2.03
CA ALA A 232 16.36 9.32 1.01
C ALA A 232 17.27 10.52 0.74
N LEU A 233 16.73 11.75 0.73
CA LEU A 233 17.52 12.96 0.54
C LEU A 233 18.48 13.24 1.72
N LEU A 234 18.07 12.89 2.93
CA LEU A 234 18.83 13.19 4.16
C LEU A 234 19.79 12.07 4.57
N GLU A 235 19.43 10.81 4.30
CA GLU A 235 20.14 9.63 4.79
C GLU A 235 21.01 8.97 3.71
N THR A 236 20.88 9.40 2.44
CA THR A 236 21.67 8.82 1.33
C THR A 236 22.32 9.90 0.48
N ASP A 237 23.53 9.61 -0.01
CA ASP A 237 24.24 10.47 -0.97
C ASP A 237 23.56 10.50 -2.36
N GLN A 238 22.46 9.74 -2.56
CA GLN A 238 21.73 9.70 -3.83
C GLN A 238 20.93 10.99 -4.12
N ALA A 239 20.80 11.89 -3.14
CA ALA A 239 20.29 13.25 -3.35
C ALA A 239 21.02 14.00 -4.49
N PHE A 240 22.26 13.59 -4.80
CA PHE A 240 23.11 14.19 -5.83
C PHE A 240 23.22 13.38 -7.14
N GLN A 241 22.62 12.19 -7.23
CA GLN A 241 22.70 11.34 -8.45
C GLN A 241 21.52 11.52 -9.41
N TYR A 242 20.41 12.08 -8.93
CA TYR A 242 19.31 12.51 -9.76
C TYR A 242 19.28 14.04 -9.69
N ASP A 243 19.34 14.74 -10.82
CA ASP A 243 19.21 16.20 -10.86
C ASP A 243 17.88 16.62 -10.19
N VAL A 244 17.93 16.91 -8.88
CA VAL A 244 16.74 17.25 -8.07
C VAL A 244 16.32 18.72 -8.25
N LEU A 245 17.07 19.52 -9.02
CA LEU A 245 16.78 20.94 -9.23
C LEU A 245 17.09 21.39 -10.66
N LEU A 246 16.25 21.01 -11.63
CA LEU A 246 16.05 21.73 -12.90
C LEU A 246 14.56 21.77 -13.25
#